data_AF-A0A6V7LCT6-F1
#
_entry.id   AF-A0A6V7LCT6-F1
#
_cell.length_a   1.000
_cell.length_b   1.000
_cell.length_c   1.000
_cell.angle_alpha   90.00
_cell.angle_beta   90.00
_cell.angle_gamma   90.00
#
_symmetry.space_group_name_H-M   'P 1'
#
loop_
_entity.id
_entity.type
_entity.pdbx_description
1 polymer ?
#
loop_
_entity_poly.entity_id
_entity_poly.type
_entity_poly.pdbx_seq_one_letter_code
_entity_poly.pdbx_strand_id
1 'polypeptide(L)' 'PLKDAPNLLCTPHAAFYSDASCSELREMAATEIRRAIVGRIPDCLRNCVNKEYFHSSTG' A
#
# COMPACT_ATOMS: atom_id res chain seq x y z
N PRO A 1 12.14 -17.34 -19.02
CA PRO A 1 12.47 -18.50 -18.16
C PRO A 1 11.46 -19.66 -18.22
N LEU A 2 10.15 -19.39 -18.26
CA LEU A 2 9.10 -20.43 -18.15
C LEU A 2 8.43 -20.82 -19.48
N LYS A 3 9.05 -20.49 -20.63
CA LYS A 3 8.43 -20.63 -21.97
C LYS A 3 7.98 -22.07 -22.27
N ASP A 4 8.81 -23.05 -21.92
CA ASP A 4 8.61 -24.46 -22.28
C ASP A 4 8.30 -25.33 -21.04
N ALA A 5 7.88 -24.73 -19.92
CA ALA A 5 7.66 -25.43 -18.66
C ALA A 5 6.31 -26.19 -18.65
N PRO A 6 6.31 -27.53 -18.41
CA PRO A 6 5.07 -28.28 -18.24
C PRO A 6 4.43 -28.02 -16.86
N ASN A 7 3.11 -28.23 -16.75
CA ASN A 7 2.36 -28.21 -15.47
C ASN A 7 2.38 -26.87 -14.71
N LEU A 8 2.39 -25.75 -15.42
CA LEU A 8 2.40 -24.41 -14.83
C LEU A 8 1.00 -23.78 -14.82
N LEU A 9 0.55 -23.33 -13.65
CA LEU A 9 -0.59 -22.42 -13.51
C LEU A 9 -0.06 -21.01 -13.23
N CYS A 10 -0.51 -20.03 -14.02
CA CYS A 10 -0.19 -18.62 -13.81
C CYS A 10 -1.47 -17.80 -13.76
N THR A 11 -1.53 -16.88 -12.81
CA THR A 11 -2.55 -15.84 -12.77
C THR A 11 -1.88 -14.49 -13.06
N PRO A 12 -2.53 -13.57 -13.79
CA PRO A 12 -1.96 -12.28 -14.14
C PRO A 12 -2.06 -11.30 -12.94
N HIS A 13 -1.38 -11.62 -11.84
CA HIS A 13 -1.40 -10.85 -10.59
C HIS A 13 -2.81 -10.52 -10.08
N ALA A 14 -3.79 -11.39 -10.35
CA ALA A 14 -5.20 -11.16 -10.01
C ALA A 14 -5.62 -11.73 -8.64
N ALA A 15 -4.69 -12.34 -7.89
CA ALA A 15 -5.00 -13.00 -6.62
C ALA A 15 -5.56 -12.05 -5.55
N PHE A 16 -5.28 -10.74 -5.64
CA PHE A 16 -5.81 -9.74 -4.72
C PHE A 16 -7.24 -9.28 -5.07
N TYR A 17 -7.72 -9.53 -6.29
CA TYR A 17 -8.88 -8.83 -6.84
C TYR A 17 -10.22 -9.41 -6.38
N SER A 18 -11.06 -8.51 -5.88
CA SER A 18 -12.52 -8.59 -5.82
C SER A 18 -13.06 -7.16 -5.73
N ASP A 19 -14.30 -6.92 -6.17
CA ASP A 19 -14.89 -5.57 -6.10
C ASP A 19 -14.89 -5.00 -4.67
N ALA A 20 -15.11 -5.86 -3.67
CA ALA A 20 -15.02 -5.51 -2.25
C ALA A 20 -13.60 -5.09 -1.84
N SER A 21 -12.60 -5.93 -2.12
CA SER A 21 -11.19 -5.62 -1.76
C SER A 21 -10.67 -4.36 -2.45
N CYS A 22 -11.03 -4.14 -3.72
CA CYS A 22 -10.65 -2.92 -4.44
C CYS A 22 -11.28 -1.68 -3.83
N SER A 23 -12.55 -1.75 -3.43
CA SER A 23 -13.23 -0.64 -2.76
C SER A 23 -12.58 -0.33 -1.40
N GLU A 24 -12.38 -1.37 -0.58
CA GLU A 24 -11.74 -1.25 0.74
C GLU A 24 -10.33 -0.64 0.65
N LEU A 25 -9.46 -1.19 -0.22
CA LEU A 25 -8.09 -0.69 -0.37
C LEU A 25 -8.04 0.76 -0.85
N ARG A 26 -8.94 1.16 -1.76
CA ARG A 26 -9.04 2.54 -2.25
C ARG A 26 -9.52 3.50 -1.15
N GLU A 27 -10.53 3.11 -0.38
CA GLU A 27 -11.04 3.91 0.74
C GLU A 27 -10.00 4.06 1.86
N MET A 28 -9.28 2.98 2.18
CA MET A 28 -8.18 3.01 3.13
C MET A 28 -7.06 3.94 2.68
N ALA A 29 -6.65 3.87 1.41
CA ALA A 29 -5.63 4.75 0.85
C ALA A 29 -6.06 6.22 0.89
N ALA A 30 -7.29 6.54 0.46
CA ALA A 30 -7.83 7.89 0.51
C ALA A 30 -7.90 8.43 1.95
N THR A 31 -8.30 7.59 2.90
CA THR A 31 -8.33 7.93 4.33
C THR A 31 -6.94 8.23 4.87
N GLU A 32 -5.93 7.46 4.46
CA GLU A 32 -4.55 7.68 4.87
C GLU A 32 -3.99 9.02 4.33
N ILE A 33 -4.31 9.36 3.08
CA ILE A 33 -3.99 10.70 2.52
C ILE A 33 -4.68 11.80 3.30
N ARG A 34 -5.96 11.63 3.68
CA ARG A 34 -6.66 12.60 4.52
C ARG A 34 -5.95 12.80 5.86
N ARG A 35 -5.52 11.71 6.53
CA ARG A 35 -4.73 11.77 7.78
C ARG A 35 -3.43 12.54 7.59
N ALA A 36 -2.73 12.29 6.48
CA ALA A 36 -1.50 12.98 6.12
C ALA A 36 -1.70 14.50 5.97
N ILE A 37 -2.80 14.92 5.34
CA ILE A 37 -3.11 16.34 5.09
C ILE A 37 -3.48 17.08 6.39
N VAL A 38 -4.29 16.46 7.26
CA VAL A 38 -4.83 17.13 8.46
C VAL A 38 -3.96 16.97 9.71
N GLY A 39 -3.12 15.94 9.75
CA GLY A 39 -2.29 15.59 10.91
C GLY A 39 -0.81 15.92 10.72
N ARG A 40 0.00 15.56 11.72
CA ARG A 40 1.46 15.65 11.64
C ARG A 40 2.05 14.31 11.21
N ILE A 41 2.69 14.28 10.05
CA ILE A 41 3.45 13.12 9.55
C ILE A 41 4.76 12.99 10.35
N PRO A 42 5.20 11.76 10.70
CA PRO A 42 4.60 10.46 10.34
C PRO A 42 3.57 9.96 11.36
N ASP A 43 3.40 10.64 12.49
CA ASP A 43 2.63 10.16 13.65
C ASP A 43 1.15 9.97 13.36
N CYS A 44 0.57 10.78 12.47
CA CYS A 44 -0.84 10.67 12.08
C CYS A 44 -1.13 9.50 11.11
N LEU A 45 -0.10 8.91 10.49
CA LEU A 45 -0.24 7.82 9.53
C LEU A 45 -0.32 6.48 10.26
N ARG A 46 -1.27 5.63 9.88
CA ARG A 46 -1.46 4.30 10.45
C ARG A 46 -0.40 3.31 9.95
N ASN A 47 -0.09 3.35 8.65
CA ASN A 47 0.77 2.38 7.98
C ASN A 47 1.99 3.04 7.31
N CYS A 48 2.62 4.03 7.96
CA CYS A 48 3.88 4.59 7.46
C CYS A 48 5.00 3.54 7.54
N VAL A 49 5.58 3.21 6.38
CA VAL A 49 6.58 2.14 6.21
C VAL A 49 8.03 2.62 6.23
N ASN A 50 8.25 3.93 6.36
CA ASN A 50 9.56 4.57 6.19
C ASN A 50 9.72 5.76 7.16
N LYS A 51 9.35 5.54 8.43
CA LYS A 51 9.38 6.57 9.48
C LYS A 51 10.76 7.19 9.68
N GLU A 52 11.82 6.44 9.38
CA GLU A 52 13.21 6.84 9.51
C GLU A 52 13.60 8.08 8.68
N TYR A 53 12.85 8.40 7.62
CA TYR A 53 13.09 9.60 6.82
C TYR A 53 12.46 10.88 7.40
N PHE A 54 11.62 10.75 8.43
CA PHE A 54 10.87 11.86 9.02
C PHE A 54 11.40 12.29 10.39
N HIS A 55 12.59 11.83 10.78
CA HIS A 55 13.28 12.37 11.95
C HIS A 55 13.44 13.89 11.76
N SER A 56 12.98 14.65 12.76
CA SER A 56 13.18 16.09 12.82
C SER A 56 14.66 16.39 12.61
N SER A 57 15.00 17.21 11.61
CA SER A 57 16.24 17.97 11.70
C SER A 57 16.15 18.73 13.00
N THR A 58 16.90 18.30 14.01
CA THR A 58 17.18 19.11 15.19
C THR A 58 17.94 20.33 14.68
N GLY A 59 17.18 21.41 14.41
CA GLY A 59 17.71 22.76 14.37
C GLY A 59 17.82 23.30 15.78
#